data_AF-A0A9W4SHM7-F1
#
_entry.id   AF-A0A9W4SHM7-F1
#
_cell.length_a   1.000
_cell.length_b   1.000
_cell.length_c   1.000
_cell.angle_alpha   90.00
_cell.angle_beta   90.00
_cell.angle_gamma   90.00
#
_symmetry.space_group_name_H-M   'P 1'
#
loop_
_entity.id
_entity.type
_entity.pdbx_description
1 polymer ?
#
loop_
_entity_poly.entity_id
_entity_poly.type
_entity_poly.pdbx_seq_one_letter_code
_entity_poly.pdbx_strand_id
1 'polypeptide(L)'
;MPPNPSKTTPPEILSLCKKFFYIGFLFLPWLWVVNVIYMWPLTKRSDIDLYFSMAGALFWFIALSTWYGIFVNQRIAWGEFSDKIIVIPLRGK
;
A
#
# COMPACT_ATOMS: atom_id res chain seq x y z
N MET A 1 -5.12 14.89 -8.06
CA MET A 1 -4.45 15.96 -7.31
C MET A 1 -4.99 15.94 -5.89
N PRO A 2 -4.16 15.81 -4.83
CA PRO A 2 -4.66 15.90 -3.47
C PRO A 2 -5.27 17.30 -3.23
N PRO A 3 -6.37 17.40 -2.48
CA PRO A 3 -7.03 18.67 -2.23
C PRO A 3 -6.10 19.66 -1.53
N ASN A 4 -6.23 20.95 -1.87
CA ASN A 4 -5.46 21.99 -1.19
C ASN A 4 -6.00 22.16 0.24
N PRO A 5 -5.18 21.92 1.29
CA PRO A 5 -5.64 21.92 2.67
C PRO A 5 -6.19 23.27 3.15
N SER A 6 -5.89 24.37 2.45
CA SER A 6 -6.45 25.69 2.73
C SER A 6 -7.90 25.88 2.26
N LYS A 7 -8.43 24.96 1.44
CA LYS A 7 -9.75 25.10 0.79
C LYS A 7 -10.73 23.98 1.13
N THR A 8 -10.33 23.01 1.95
CA THR A 8 -11.14 21.81 2.20
C THR A 8 -11.76 21.84 3.59
N THR A 9 -13.06 21.63 3.66
CA THR A 9 -13.82 21.63 4.91
C THR A 9 -13.48 20.34 5.68
N PRO A 10 -13.31 20.36 7.02
CA PRO A 10 -13.00 19.16 7.81
C PRO A 10 -13.83 17.88 7.50
N PRO A 11 -15.15 17.93 7.25
CA PRO A 11 -15.92 16.74 6.89
C PRO A 11 -15.56 16.16 5.51
N GLU A 12 -15.10 16.98 4.57
CA GLU A 12 -14.69 16.51 3.24
C GLU A 12 -13.38 15.71 3.33
N ILE A 13 -12.45 16.15 4.19
CA ILE A 13 -11.19 15.44 4.47
C ILE A 13 -11.47 14.03 5.02
N LEU A 14 -12.42 13.90 5.95
CA LEU A 14 -12.86 12.61 6.49
C LEU A 14 -13.47 11.70 5.42
N SER A 15 -14.34 12.27 4.57
CA SER A 15 -14.94 11.51 3.45
C SER A 15 -13.87 11.01 2.47
N LEU A 16 -12.82 11.79 2.28
CA LEU A 16 -11.71 11.47 1.40
C LEU A 16 -10.87 10.34 2.03
N CYS A 17 -10.50 10.45 3.30
CA CYS A 17 -9.77 9.41 4.03
C CYS A 17 -10.46 8.05 3.94
N LYS A 18 -11.79 8.01 4.10
CA LYS A 18 -12.59 6.78 3.91
C LYS A 18 -12.51 6.23 2.49
N LYS A 19 -12.60 7.07 1.46
CA LYS A 19 -12.45 6.63 0.06
C LYS A 19 -11.06 6.03 -0.19
N PHE A 20 -10.01 6.69 0.26
CA PHE A 20 -8.63 6.18 0.12
C PHE A 20 -8.44 4.85 0.87
N PHE A 21 -9.08 4.68 2.03
CA PHE A 21 -9.08 3.41 2.76
C PHE A 21 -9.76 2.28 1.96
N TYR A 22 -10.97 2.48 1.45
CA TYR A 22 -11.67 1.46 0.66
C TYR A 22 -10.98 1.14 -0.67
N ILE A 23 -10.43 2.15 -1.36
CA ILE A 23 -9.72 1.92 -2.63
C ILE A 23 -8.43 1.13 -2.39
N GLY A 24 -7.76 1.29 -1.24
CA GLY A 24 -6.54 0.53 -0.96
C GLY A 24 -6.78 -0.98 -0.79
N PHE A 25 -8.00 -1.42 -0.51
CA PHE A 25 -8.38 -2.85 -0.57
C PHE A 25 -8.32 -3.43 -1.97
N LEU A 26 -8.26 -2.60 -3.02
CA LEU A 26 -8.11 -3.02 -4.41
C LEU A 26 -6.66 -3.40 -4.76
N PHE A 27 -5.89 -3.94 -3.81
CA PHE A 27 -4.46 -4.28 -3.92
C PHE A 27 -3.53 -3.07 -4.17
N LEU A 28 -3.89 -1.89 -3.64
CA LEU A 28 -3.06 -0.68 -3.73
C LEU A 28 -2.51 -0.29 -2.35
N PRO A 29 -1.49 -1.00 -1.83
CA PRO A 29 -0.91 -0.68 -0.52
C PRO A 29 -0.23 0.70 -0.49
N TRP A 30 0.29 1.15 -1.62
CA TRP A 30 0.85 2.50 -1.75
C TRP A 30 -0.18 3.59 -1.47
N LEU A 31 -1.46 3.33 -1.80
CA LEU A 31 -2.53 4.28 -1.57
C LEU A 31 -2.81 4.48 -0.08
N TRP A 32 -2.71 3.42 0.72
CA TRP A 32 -2.83 3.51 2.18
C TRP A 32 -1.68 4.32 2.78
N VAL A 33 -0.46 4.19 2.28
CA VAL A 33 0.69 5.02 2.71
C VAL A 33 0.44 6.49 2.41
N VAL A 34 0.01 6.82 1.20
CA VAL A 34 -0.34 8.19 0.80
C VAL A 34 -1.48 8.73 1.68
N ASN A 35 -2.50 7.92 1.97
CA ASN A 35 -3.59 8.29 2.87
C ASN A 35 -3.05 8.68 4.25
N VAL A 36 -2.17 7.86 4.83
CA VAL A 36 -1.56 8.12 6.13
C VAL A 36 -0.75 9.42 6.10
N ILE A 37 0.17 9.59 5.17
CA ILE A 37 1.07 10.76 5.12
C ILE A 37 0.29 12.08 4.95
N TYR A 38 -0.71 12.10 4.06
CA TYR A 38 -1.46 13.32 3.77
C TYR A 38 -2.53 13.64 4.81
N MET A 39 -3.19 12.63 5.38
CA MET A 39 -4.27 12.85 6.36
C MET A 39 -3.74 13.01 7.78
N TRP A 40 -2.56 12.47 8.12
CA TRP A 40 -1.98 12.59 9.46
C TRP A 40 -1.89 14.03 10.02
N PRO A 41 -1.46 15.05 9.26
CA PRO A 41 -1.43 16.42 9.76
C PRO A 41 -2.80 17.13 9.72
N LEU A 42 -3.76 16.63 8.95
CA LEU A 42 -5.07 17.26 8.73
C LEU A 42 -6.17 16.77 9.66
N THR A 43 -6.02 15.55 10.18
CA THR A 43 -7.03 14.90 11.00
C THR A 43 -6.65 14.99 12.49
N LYS A 44 -7.63 15.21 13.37
CA LYS A 44 -7.38 15.13 14.81
C LYS A 44 -6.95 13.69 15.15
N ARG A 45 -6.03 13.55 16.10
CA ARG A 45 -5.31 12.31 16.48
C ARG A 45 -6.18 11.08 16.83
N SER A 46 -7.50 11.19 16.75
CA SER A 46 -8.52 10.21 17.17
C SER A 46 -9.24 9.49 16.02
N ASP A 47 -8.82 9.65 14.76
CA ASP A 47 -9.49 8.97 13.64
C ASP A 47 -9.03 7.52 13.46
N ILE A 48 -9.93 6.59 13.78
CA ILE A 48 -9.70 5.14 13.76
C ILE A 48 -9.43 4.64 12.33
N ASP A 49 -10.06 5.25 11.32
CA ASP A 49 -9.89 4.89 9.90
C ASP A 49 -8.44 5.08 9.40
N LEU A 50 -7.72 6.05 9.99
CA LEU A 50 -6.31 6.31 9.68
C LEU A 50 -5.41 5.19 10.25
N TYR A 51 -5.69 4.74 11.47
CA TYR A 51 -4.97 3.62 12.09
C TYR A 51 -5.21 2.32 11.32
N PHE A 52 -6.44 2.06 10.86
CA PHE A 52 -6.73 0.90 10.01
C PHE A 52 -6.01 0.99 8.66
N SER A 53 -5.94 2.18 8.04
CA SER A 53 -5.16 2.39 6.81
C SER A 53 -3.68 2.08 7.04
N MET A 54 -3.11 2.52 8.17
CA MET A 54 -1.72 2.25 8.52
C MET A 54 -1.45 0.75 8.79
N ALA A 55 -2.35 0.08 9.52
CA ALA A 55 -2.26 -1.35 9.77
C ALA A 55 -2.37 -2.17 8.48
N GLY A 56 -3.29 -1.78 7.58
CA GLY A 56 -3.41 -2.37 6.25
C GLY A 56 -2.13 -2.19 5.44
N ALA A 57 -1.55 -0.98 5.43
CA ALA A 57 -0.31 -0.71 4.71
C ALA A 57 0.83 -1.60 5.20
N LEU A 58 0.96 -1.75 6.51
CA LEU A 58 1.96 -2.60 7.13
C LEU A 58 1.73 -4.09 6.81
N PHE A 59 0.48 -4.54 6.87
CA PHE A 59 0.11 -5.91 6.51
C PHE A 59 0.50 -6.24 5.07
N TRP A 60 0.15 -5.39 4.09
CA TRP A 60 0.54 -5.60 2.70
C TRP A 60 2.05 -5.51 2.49
N PHE A 61 2.73 -4.60 3.20
CA PHE A 61 4.18 -4.50 3.13
C PHE A 61 4.83 -5.81 3.55
N ILE A 62 4.41 -6.38 4.70
CA ILE A 62 4.91 -7.67 5.18
C ILE A 62 4.55 -8.79 4.19
N ALA A 63 3.31 -8.84 3.69
CA ALA A 63 2.88 -9.86 2.75
C ALA A 63 3.69 -9.83 1.45
N LEU A 64 3.88 -8.65 0.85
CA LEU A 64 4.67 -8.48 -0.38
C LEU A 64 6.16 -8.74 -0.15
N SER A 65 6.73 -8.27 0.97
CA SER A 65 8.13 -8.56 1.32
C SER A 65 8.36 -10.05 1.56
N THR A 66 7.42 -10.73 2.22
CA THR A 66 7.49 -12.18 2.45
C THR A 66 7.37 -12.95 1.14
N TRP A 67 6.40 -12.59 0.29
CA TRP A 67 6.24 -13.19 -1.04
C TRP A 67 7.49 -12.99 -1.91
N TYR A 68 8.03 -11.77 -1.93
CA TYR A 68 9.27 -11.45 -2.62
C TYR A 68 10.45 -12.29 -2.08
N GLY A 69 10.58 -12.42 -0.77
CA GLY A 69 11.61 -13.24 -0.14
C GLY A 69 11.49 -14.73 -0.52
N ILE A 70 10.29 -15.30 -0.49
CA ILE A 70 10.04 -16.68 -0.93
C ILE A 70 10.40 -16.83 -2.40
N PHE A 71 9.95 -15.92 -3.26
CA PHE A 71 10.23 -15.95 -4.69
C PHE A 71 11.73 -15.90 -4.96
N VAL A 72 12.48 -14.98 -4.34
CA VAL A 72 13.93 -14.85 -4.56
C VAL A 72 14.71 -16.10 -4.10
N ASN A 73 14.31 -16.72 -2.99
CA ASN A 73 14.98 -17.91 -2.46
C ASN A 73 14.61 -19.20 -3.21
N GLN A 74 13.34 -19.35 -3.58
CA GLN A 74 12.85 -20.57 -4.23
C GLN A 74 12.84 -20.50 -5.76
N ARG A 75 13.13 -19.35 -6.39
CA ARG A 75 13.16 -19.19 -7.86
C ARG A 75 13.99 -20.26 -8.57
N ILE A 76 15.14 -20.63 -7.99
CA ILE A 76 16.06 -21.61 -8.58
C ILE A 76 15.46 -23.02 -8.47
N ALA A 77 14.81 -23.32 -7.33
CA ALA A 77 14.15 -24.61 -7.10
C ALA A 77 12.89 -24.79 -7.95
N TRP A 78 12.20 -23.69 -8.30
CA TRP A 78 10.97 -23.71 -9.11
C TRP A 78 11.23 -23.83 -10.61
N GLY A 79 12.48 -23.67 -11.08
CA GLY A 79 12.90 -23.92 -12.46
C GLY A 79 11.99 -23.26 -13.51
N GLU A 80 11.41 -24.07 -14.40
CA GLU A 80 10.54 -23.59 -15.49
C GLU A 80 9.32 -22.79 -15.02
N PHE A 81 8.79 -23.05 -13.82
CA PHE A 81 7.66 -22.27 -13.31
C PHE A 81 8.09 -20.84 -12.98
N SER A 82 9.29 -20.67 -12.40
CA SER A 82 9.86 -19.35 -12.14
C SER A 82 10.13 -18.59 -13.45
N ASP A 83 10.63 -19.26 -14.48
CA ASP A 83 10.92 -18.64 -15.78
C ASP A 83 9.66 -18.15 -16.50
N LYS A 84 8.50 -18.77 -16.26
CA LYS A 84 7.21 -18.32 -16.82
C LYS A 84 6.64 -17.08 -16.13
N ILE A 85 6.91 -16.91 -14.83
CA ILE A 85 6.38 -15.79 -14.04
C ILE A 85 7.35 -14.61 -13.91
N ILE A 86 8.63 -14.81 -14.27
CA ILE A 86 9.63 -13.75 -14.26
C ILE A 86 9.46 -12.85 -15.50
N VAL A 87 9.26 -11.55 -15.27
CA VAL A 87 9.16 -10.57 -16.37
C VAL A 87 10.54 -10.15 -16.86
N ILE A 88 11.54 -10.17 -15.97
CA ILE A 88 12.92 -9.79 -16.27
C ILE A 88 13.81 -11.01 -16.02
N PRO A 89 14.27 -11.71 -17.07
CA PRO A 89 15.25 -12.76 -16.92
C PRO A 89 16.55 -12.16 -16.38
N LEU A 90 16.97 -12.57 -15.19
CA LEU A 90 18.29 -12.22 -14.68
C LEU A 90 19.32 -13.05 -15.46
N ARG A 91 19.78 -12.53 -16.62
CA ARG A 91 20.88 -13.12 -17.38
C ARG A 91 22.19 -12.82 -16.65
N GLY A 92 22.51 -13.60 -15.62
CA GLY A 92 23.70 -13.40 -14.81
C GLY A 92 23.90 -14.50 -13.77
N LYS A 93 24.64 -15.53 -14.21
CA LYS A 93 25.06 -16.78 -13.55
C LYS A 93 23.99 -17.84 -13.34
#